data_AF-A0A931T6V6-F1
#
_entry.id   AF-A0A931T6V6-F1
#
_cell.length_a   1.000
_cell.length_b   1.000
_cell.length_c   1.000
_cell.angle_alpha   90.00
_cell.angle_beta   90.00
_cell.angle_gamma   90.00
#
_symmetry.space_group_name_H-M   'P 1'
#
loop_
_entity.id
_entity.type
_entity.pdbx_description
1 polymer ?
#
loop_
_entity_poly.entity_id
_entity_poly.type
_entity_poly.pdbx_seq_one_letter_code
_entity_poly.pdbx_strand_id
1 'polypeptide(L)'
;MSGYTPQARDTSEKIDRMQFELWRRMSLQERVELFRSFNDSVQEMALIGIRMRHPNASERETFLRLASMRLDRDTMIRVYGWDPEEHRP
;
A
#
# COMPACT_ATOMS: atom_id res chain seq x y z
N MET A 1 -8.04 25.91 -24.31
CA MET A 1 -7.40 24.98 -23.35
C MET A 1 -8.30 23.78 -23.17
N SER A 2 -7.76 22.56 -22.99
CA SER A 2 -8.52 21.30 -23.12
C SER A 2 -9.56 21.04 -22.00
N GLY A 3 -9.63 21.91 -20.99
CA GLY A 3 -10.50 21.75 -19.82
C GLY A 3 -10.12 20.59 -18.89
N TYR A 4 -9.03 19.89 -19.21
CA TYR A 4 -8.53 18.73 -18.50
C TYR A 4 -7.69 19.14 -17.30
N THR A 5 -7.94 18.51 -16.15
CA THR A 5 -7.12 18.69 -14.94
C THR A 5 -6.42 17.37 -14.62
N PRO A 6 -5.08 17.31 -14.67
CA PRO A 6 -4.33 16.09 -14.31
C PRO A 6 -4.56 15.65 -12.87
N GLN A 7 -4.39 14.36 -12.59
CA GLN A 7 -4.51 13.81 -11.23
C GLN A 7 -3.44 14.35 -10.26
N ALA A 8 -2.26 14.72 -10.78
CA ALA A 8 -1.16 15.26 -9.99
C ALA A 8 -0.60 16.54 -10.63
N ARG A 9 -0.24 17.52 -9.80
CA ARG A 9 0.21 18.86 -10.26
C ARG A 9 1.56 18.85 -10.97
N ASP A 10 2.38 17.83 -10.71
CA ASP A 10 3.69 17.59 -11.32
C ASP A 10 3.61 16.73 -12.59
N THR A 11 2.41 16.32 -13.00
CA THR A 11 2.18 15.51 -14.20
C THR A 11 1.52 16.33 -15.30
N SER A 12 2.13 16.38 -16.49
CA SER A 12 1.53 17.10 -17.64
C SER A 12 0.25 16.42 -18.14
N GLU A 13 -0.68 17.20 -18.71
CA GLU A 13 -1.94 16.66 -19.28
C GLU A 13 -1.70 15.51 -20.26
N LYS A 14 -0.64 15.60 -21.08
CA LYS A 14 -0.28 14.58 -22.05
C LYS A 14 0.03 13.24 -21.38
N ILE A 15 0.79 13.26 -20.28
CA ILE A 15 1.24 12.04 -19.59
C ILE A 15 0.09 11.42 -18.81
N ASP A 16 -0.72 12.22 -18.13
CA ASP A 16 -1.88 11.72 -17.38
C ASP A 16 -2.91 11.06 -18.33
N ARG A 17 -3.18 11.68 -19.49
CA ARG A 17 -4.01 11.06 -20.53
C ARG A 17 -3.41 9.76 -21.09
N MET A 18 -2.11 9.72 -21.32
CA MET A 18 -1.42 8.52 -21.79
C MET A 18 -1.55 7.36 -20.80
N GLN A 19 -1.44 7.64 -19.50
CA GLN A 19 -1.62 6.64 -18.44
C GLN A 19 -3.02 6.00 -18.49
N PHE A 20 -4.08 6.80 -18.64
CA PHE A 20 -5.44 6.26 -18.79
C PHE A 20 -5.61 5.42 -20.06
N GLU A 21 -5.01 5.82 -21.17
CA GLU A 21 -5.03 5.04 -22.41
C GLU A 21 -4.30 3.71 -22.25
N LEU A 22 -3.17 3.66 -21.53
CA LEU A 22 -2.47 2.43 -21.20
C LEU A 22 -3.34 1.51 -20.32
N TRP A 23 -3.98 2.06 -19.29
CA TRP A 23 -4.88 1.29 -18.42
C TRP A 23 -6.11 0.73 -19.15
N ARG A 24 -6.67 1.46 -20.13
CA ARG A 24 -7.80 0.99 -20.95
C ARG A 24 -7.43 -0.16 -21.88
N ARG A 25 -6.16 -0.25 -22.27
CA ARG A 25 -5.65 -1.32 -23.15
C ARG A 25 -5.26 -2.58 -22.40
N MET A 26 -5.06 -2.51 -21.09
CA MET A 26 -4.74 -3.67 -20.27
C MET A 26 -5.93 -4.64 -20.22
N SER A 27 -5.63 -5.91 -20.42
CA SER A 27 -6.50 -7.02 -20.04
C SER A 27 -6.75 -7.03 -18.53
N LEU A 28 -7.78 -7.77 -18.09
CA LEU A 28 -8.04 -7.97 -16.66
C LEU A 28 -6.84 -8.62 -15.97
N GLN A 29 -6.18 -9.57 -16.63
CA GLN A 29 -5.01 -10.27 -16.10
C GLN A 29 -3.83 -9.32 -15.88
N GLU A 30 -3.47 -8.51 -16.88
CA GLU A 30 -2.38 -7.52 -16.77
C GLU A 30 -2.67 -6.51 -15.67
N ARG A 31 -3.93 -6.08 -15.56
CA ARG A 31 -4.34 -5.12 -14.52
C ARG A 31 -4.21 -5.72 -13.12
N VAL A 32 -4.62 -6.98 -12.92
CA VAL A 32 -4.46 -7.69 -11.64
C VAL A 32 -2.99 -7.85 -11.29
N GLU A 33 -2.15 -8.23 -12.26
CA GLU A 33 -0.70 -8.40 -12.03
C GLU A 33 -0.02 -7.07 -11.66
N LEU A 34 -0.39 -5.97 -12.32
CA LEU A 34 0.10 -4.64 -11.98
C LEU A 34 -0.28 -4.25 -10.55
N PHE A 35 -1.54 -4.47 -10.14
CA PHE A 35 -1.96 -4.18 -8.77
C PHE A 35 -1.26 -5.06 -7.74
N ARG A 36 -1.07 -6.35 -8.05
CA ARG A 36 -0.38 -7.28 -7.16
C ARG A 36 1.07 -6.86 -6.94
N SER A 37 1.84 -6.65 -8.01
CA SER A 37 3.24 -6.24 -7.93
C SER A 37 3.44 -4.91 -7.20
N PHE A 38 2.53 -3.94 -7.40
CA PHE A 38 2.49 -2.71 -6.64
C PHE A 38 2.26 -2.96 -5.15
N ASN A 39 1.28 -3.80 -4.79
CA ASN A 39 0.97 -4.11 -3.41
C ASN A 39 2.13 -4.82 -2.71
N ASP A 40 2.75 -5.80 -3.37
CA ASP A 40 3.89 -6.54 -2.85
C ASP A 40 5.07 -5.59 -2.55
N SER A 41 5.35 -4.65 -3.47
CA SER A 41 6.41 -3.64 -3.30
C SER A 41 6.14 -2.70 -2.12
N VAL A 42 4.89 -2.26 -1.94
CA VAL A 42 4.50 -1.41 -0.80
C VAL A 42 4.64 -2.17 0.53
N GLN A 43 4.23 -3.44 0.56
CA GLN A 43 4.39 -4.27 1.75
C GLN A 43 5.86 -4.51 2.10
N GLU A 44 6.72 -4.73 1.11
CA GLU A 44 8.16 -4.90 1.31
C GLU A 44 8.79 -3.64 1.92
N MET A 45 8.50 -2.46 1.36
CA MET A 45 8.96 -1.18 1.93
C MET A 45 8.49 -0.98 3.37
N ALA A 46 7.22 -1.32 3.66
CA ALA A 46 6.68 -1.23 5.01
C ALA A 46 7.40 -2.19 5.98
N LEU A 47 7.66 -3.43 5.56
CA LEU A 47 8.40 -4.43 6.34
C LEU A 47 9.82 -3.97 6.67
N ILE A 48 10.53 -3.38 5.70
CA ILE A 48 11.86 -2.80 5.93
C ILE A 48 11.77 -1.73 7.03
N GLY A 49 10.82 -0.80 6.91
CA GLY A 49 10.63 0.25 7.92
C GLY A 49 10.26 -0.29 9.31
N ILE A 50 9.44 -1.35 9.39
CA ILE A 50 9.08 -2.01 10.65
C ILE A 50 10.33 -2.64 11.28
N ARG A 51 11.11 -3.40 10.51
CA ARG A 51 12.34 -4.05 11.01
C ARG A 51 13.39 -3.04 11.48
N MET A 52 13.47 -1.88 10.82
CA MET A 52 14.35 -0.80 11.26
C MET A 52 13.94 -0.19 12.61
N ARG A 53 12.63 -0.01 12.85
CA ARG A 53 12.12 0.56 14.12
C ARG A 53 12.05 -0.45 15.26
N HIS A 54 11.89 -1.73 14.93
CA HIS A 54 11.73 -2.81 15.90
C HIS A 54 12.70 -3.96 15.56
N PRO A 55 14.02 -3.78 15.76
CA PRO A 55 15.03 -4.75 15.33
C PRO A 55 14.93 -6.10 16.04
N ASN A 56 14.32 -6.13 17.23
CA ASN A 56 14.14 -7.33 18.05
C ASN A 56 12.72 -7.93 17.95
N ALA A 57 11.85 -7.37 17.10
CA ALA A 57 10.50 -7.89 16.93
C ALA A 57 10.55 -9.30 16.35
N SER A 58 9.73 -10.19 16.91
CA SER A 58 9.52 -11.51 16.31
C SER A 58 8.88 -11.39 14.94
N GLU A 59 8.91 -12.46 14.14
CA GLU A 59 8.20 -12.51 12.86
C GLU A 59 6.68 -12.28 13.05
N ARG A 60 6.11 -12.83 14.13
CA ARG A 60 4.71 -12.65 14.47
C ARG A 60 4.39 -11.19 14.78
N GLU A 61 5.23 -10.54 15.57
CA GLU A 61 5.05 -9.12 15.88
C GLU A 61 5.22 -8.24 14.64
N THR A 62 6.21 -8.54 13.79
CA THR A 62 6.42 -7.86 12.50
C THR A 62 5.18 -7.96 11.61
N PHE A 63 4.58 -9.16 11.52
CA PHE A 63 3.34 -9.39 10.80
C PHE A 63 2.17 -8.56 11.38
N LEU A 64 2.00 -8.54 12.70
CA LEU A 64 0.92 -7.81 13.37
C LEU A 64 1.05 -6.29 13.19
N ARG A 65 2.27 -5.77 13.27
CA ARG A 65 2.59 -4.36 12.98
C ARG A 65 2.28 -3.98 11.53
N LEU A 66 2.55 -4.88 10.56
CA LEU A 66 2.17 -4.67 9.17
C LEU A 66 0.64 -4.75 8.96
N ALA A 67 -0.03 -5.64 9.68
CA ALA A 67 -1.48 -5.78 9.63
C ALA A 67 -2.20 -4.55 10.19
N SER A 68 -1.71 -3.97 11.29
CA SER A 68 -2.30 -2.77 11.91
C SER A 68 -2.15 -1.49 11.07
N MET A 69 -1.32 -1.50 10.03
CA MET A 69 -1.29 -0.40 9.05
C MET A 69 -2.51 -0.38 8.13
N ARG A 70 -3.26 -1.50 8.05
CA ARG A 70 -4.39 -1.69 7.12
C ARG A 70 -5.71 -1.97 7.82
N LEU A 71 -5.66 -2.53 9.03
CA LEU A 71 -6.82 -2.88 9.83
C LEU A 71 -6.98 -1.89 10.99
N ASP A 72 -8.23 -1.55 11.29
CA ASP A 72 -8.56 -0.76 12.47
C ASP A 72 -8.26 -1.54 13.77
N ARG A 73 -8.16 -0.81 14.88
CA ARG A 73 -7.84 -1.35 16.21
C ARG A 73 -8.80 -2.45 16.63
N ASP A 74 -10.11 -2.24 16.46
CA ASP A 74 -11.12 -3.20 16.91
C ASP A 74 -11.01 -4.51 16.12
N THR A 75 -10.73 -4.42 14.82
CA THR A 75 -10.46 -5.60 13.98
C THR A 75 -9.18 -6.32 14.38
N MET A 76 -8.09 -5.59 14.71
CA MET A 76 -6.84 -6.19 15.18
C MET A 76 -7.03 -6.97 16.48
N ILE A 77 -7.74 -6.39 17.46
CA ILE A 77 -8.03 -7.04 18.74
C ILE A 77 -8.91 -8.27 18.51
N ARG A 78 -9.99 -8.14 17.74
CA ARG A 78 -10.94 -9.23 17.50
C ARG A 78 -10.33 -10.42 16.76
N VAL A 79 -9.51 -10.17 15.74
CA VAL A 79 -8.98 -11.23 14.86
C VAL A 79 -7.67 -11.80 15.39
N TYR A 80 -6.82 -10.96 15.97
CA TYR A 80 -5.46 -11.35 16.35
C TYR A 80 -5.17 -11.28 17.85
N GLY A 81 -6.09 -10.75 18.67
CA GLY A 81 -5.87 -10.54 20.10
C GLY A 81 -4.74 -9.56 20.39
N TRP A 82 -4.47 -8.63 19.46
CA TRP A 82 -3.33 -7.73 19.54
C TRP A 82 -3.80 -6.28 19.44
N ASP A 83 -3.48 -5.46 20.44
CA ASP A 83 -3.80 -4.04 20.46
C ASP A 83 -2.64 -3.19 19.90
N PRO A 84 -2.80 -2.54 18.74
CA PRO A 84 -1.76 -1.69 18.16
C PRO A 84 -1.33 -0.50 19.04
N GLU A 85 -2.23 0.01 19.88
CA GLU A 85 -1.94 1.21 20.70
C GLU A 85 -1.06 0.88 21.91
N GLU A 86 -1.15 -0.34 22.45
CA GLU A 86 -0.24 -0.83 23.50
C GLU A 86 1.19 -1.04 22.99
N HIS A 87 1.36 -1.08 21.66
CA HIS A 87 2.61 -1.42 20.99
C HIS A 87 3.12 -0.31 20.08
N ARG A 88 2.62 0.93 20.22
CA ARG A 88 3.20 2.07 19.51
C ARG A 88 4.70 2.21 19.84
N PRO A 89 5.54 2.55 18.84
CA PRO A 89 6.96 2.83 19.06
C PRO A 89 7.19 3.97 20.05
#